data_AF-A0A6G2G1R4-F1
#
_entry.id   AF-A0A6G2G1R4-F1
#
_cell.length_a   1.000
_cell.length_b   1.000
_cell.length_c   1.000
_cell.angle_alpha   90.00
_cell.angle_beta   90.00
_cell.angle_gamma   90.00
#
_symmetry.space_group_name_H-M   'P 1'
#
loop_
_entity.id
_entity.type
_entity.pdbx_description
1 polymer ?
#
loop_
_entity_poly.entity_id
_entity_poly.type
_entity_poly.pdbx_seq_one_letter_code
_entity_poly.pdbx_strand_id
1 'polypeptide(L)'
;MRQAGETLVDEPIAGAMPQTDHGRWLVLNPVSGTADHADRVRELAEERGFRVEETERAGHATELARAAAADGATLIAVAGGDGTVHEVIDGLDRADAFDRTTLVPVPVGTANIVATNLGIGSVEQAFEVVETGARRRIDVGVADG
;
A
#
# COMPACT_ATOMS: atom_id res chain seq x y z
N MET A 1 27.66 -15.20 30.59
CA MET A 1 26.72 -14.08 30.39
C MET A 1 26.52 -13.90 28.90
N ARG A 2 25.42 -14.41 28.34
CA ARG A 2 25.03 -14.13 26.95
C ARG A 2 24.26 -12.81 26.96
N GLN A 3 24.75 -11.85 26.19
CA GLN A 3 24.12 -10.55 25.99
C GLN A 3 22.82 -10.78 25.21
N ALA A 4 21.73 -10.25 25.74
CA ALA A 4 20.41 -10.30 25.12
C ALA A 4 20.46 -9.53 23.80
N GLY A 5 20.00 -10.15 22.72
CA GLY A 5 19.69 -9.45 21.48
C GLY A 5 18.51 -8.53 21.73
N GLU A 6 18.76 -7.23 21.62
CA GLU A 6 17.74 -6.20 21.67
C GLU A 6 16.85 -6.38 20.45
N THR A 7 15.64 -6.90 20.66
CA THR A 7 14.57 -6.81 19.67
C THR A 7 14.20 -5.33 19.58
N LEU A 8 14.70 -4.65 18.56
CA LEU A 8 14.17 -3.35 18.13
C LEU A 8 12.75 -3.61 17.62
N VAL A 9 11.78 -3.50 18.53
CA VAL A 9 10.39 -3.26 18.13
C VAL A 9 10.33 -1.79 17.73
N ASP A 10 10.19 -1.53 16.43
CA ASP A 10 10.02 -0.18 15.91
C ASP A 10 8.80 0.46 16.59
N GLU A 11 9.00 1.59 17.27
CA GLU A 11 7.91 2.31 17.92
C GLU A 11 6.90 2.78 16.86
N PRO A 12 5.59 2.71 17.12
CA PRO A 12 4.60 3.28 16.21
C PRO A 12 4.95 4.75 15.94
N ILE A 13 5.00 5.14 14.66
CA ILE A 13 5.19 6.55 14.32
C ILE A 13 3.92 7.27 14.78
N ALA A 14 4.01 7.98 15.90
CA ALA A 14 2.88 8.68 16.48
C ALA A 14 2.33 9.72 15.48
N GLY A 15 1.17 9.44 14.92
CA GLY A 15 0.45 10.35 14.03
C GLY A 15 -0.67 9.64 13.28
N ALA A 16 -1.89 10.17 13.36
CA ALA A 16 -2.97 9.77 12.49
C ALA A 16 -2.56 9.95 11.01
N MET A 17 -3.09 9.12 10.12
CA MET A 17 -3.00 9.33 8.68
C MET A 17 -3.42 10.79 8.33
N PRO A 18 -2.63 11.55 7.56
CA PRO A 18 -2.95 12.93 7.22
C PRO A 18 -4.27 12.93 6.47
N GLN A 19 -5.20 13.72 6.99
CA GLN A 19 -6.58 13.85 6.53
C GLN A 19 -6.69 14.90 5.40
N THR A 20 -5.82 14.83 4.39
CA THR A 20 -5.87 15.78 3.27
C THR A 20 -6.41 15.11 2.02
N ASP A 21 -7.53 15.62 1.50
CA ASP A 21 -8.25 15.20 0.28
C ASP A 21 -7.41 15.08 -1.00
N HIS A 22 -6.17 15.56 -1.02
CA HIS A 22 -5.36 15.68 -2.24
C HIS A 22 -4.13 14.75 -2.27
N GLY A 23 -4.04 13.79 -1.35
CA GLY A 23 -2.85 12.93 -1.21
C GLY A 23 -3.13 11.43 -1.20
N ARG A 24 -4.37 10.99 -1.46
CA ARG A 24 -4.79 9.58 -1.38
C ARG A 24 -4.94 9.00 -2.78
N TRP A 25 -4.08 8.04 -3.11
CA TRP A 25 -4.12 7.31 -4.38
C TRP A 25 -4.45 5.85 -4.13
N LEU A 26 -5.20 5.24 -5.03
CA LEU A 26 -5.45 3.81 -5.05
C LEU A 26 -4.99 3.24 -6.39
N VAL A 27 -4.03 2.33 -6.34
CA VAL A 27 -3.60 1.54 -7.50
C VAL A 27 -4.37 0.23 -7.48
N LEU A 28 -5.24 0.02 -8.45
CA LEU A 28 -6.08 -1.17 -8.58
C LEU A 28 -5.58 -2.05 -9.72
N ASN A 29 -5.28 -3.32 -9.42
CA ASN A 29 -5.16 -4.37 -10.41
C ASN A 29 -6.51 -5.09 -10.55
N PRO A 30 -7.31 -4.79 -11.59
CA PRO A 30 -8.66 -5.33 -11.73
C PRO A 30 -8.68 -6.83 -12.03
N VAL A 31 -7.60 -7.38 -12.58
CA VAL A 31 -7.49 -8.82 -12.93
C VAL A 31 -6.81 -9.65 -11.85
N SER A 32 -6.52 -9.07 -10.69
CA SER A 32 -5.97 -9.76 -9.54
C SER A 32 -6.98 -10.75 -8.94
N GLY A 33 -6.50 -11.88 -8.40
CA GLY A 33 -7.36 -12.84 -7.69
C GLY A 33 -8.49 -13.37 -8.57
N THR A 34 -9.73 -13.24 -8.08
CA THR A 34 -10.97 -13.67 -8.77
C THR A 34 -11.57 -12.61 -9.70
N ALA A 35 -11.02 -11.38 -9.72
CA ALA A 35 -11.43 -10.27 -10.57
C ALA A 35 -12.88 -9.76 -10.38
N ASP A 36 -13.54 -10.13 -9.28
CA ASP A 36 -14.89 -9.70 -8.88
C ASP A 36 -14.89 -8.62 -7.79
N HIS A 37 -13.71 -8.13 -7.38
CA HIS A 37 -13.53 -7.12 -6.33
C HIS A 37 -13.50 -5.67 -6.84
N ALA A 38 -13.30 -5.46 -8.15
CA ALA A 38 -12.96 -4.16 -8.70
C ALA A 38 -14.01 -3.09 -8.38
N ASP A 39 -15.30 -3.37 -8.61
CA ASP A 39 -16.39 -2.42 -8.34
C ASP A 39 -16.49 -2.06 -6.85
N ARG A 40 -16.35 -3.06 -5.97
CA ARG A 40 -16.38 -2.85 -4.52
C ARG A 40 -15.21 -2.01 -4.03
N VAL A 41 -14.01 -2.23 -4.59
CA VAL A 41 -12.83 -1.42 -4.27
C VAL A 41 -13.02 0.02 -4.75
N ARG A 42 -13.55 0.24 -5.96
CA ARG A 42 -13.83 1.59 -6.47
C ARG A 42 -14.81 2.34 -5.59
N GLU A 43 -15.94 1.71 -5.24
CA GLU A 43 -16.95 2.28 -4.36
C GLU A 43 -16.34 2.76 -3.03
N LEU A 44 -15.62 1.88 -2.34
CA LEU A 44 -14.99 2.22 -1.06
C LEU A 44 -13.88 3.27 -1.20
N ALA A 45 -13.16 3.28 -2.32
CA ALA A 45 -12.14 4.27 -2.61
C ALA A 45 -12.75 5.67 -2.81
N GLU A 46 -13.81 5.76 -3.62
CA GLU A 46 -14.53 7.00 -3.89
C GLU A 46 -15.16 7.57 -2.61
N GLU A 47 -15.80 6.73 -1.79
CA GLU A 47 -16.37 7.12 -0.48
C GLU A 47 -15.33 7.73 0.48
N ARG A 48 -14.04 7.42 0.27
CA ARG A 48 -12.92 7.84 1.14
C ARG A 48 -11.96 8.82 0.47
N GLY A 49 -12.37 9.39 -0.67
CA GLY A 49 -11.63 10.45 -1.36
C GLY A 49 -10.33 9.97 -2.00
N PHE A 50 -10.26 8.71 -2.43
CA PHE A 50 -9.12 8.22 -3.20
C PHE A 50 -9.25 8.56 -4.67
N ARG A 51 -8.14 8.98 -5.28
CA ARG A 51 -7.97 8.93 -6.73
C ARG A 51 -7.65 7.49 -7.14
N VAL A 52 -8.53 6.87 -7.93
CA VAL A 52 -8.37 5.49 -8.40
C VAL A 52 -7.65 5.47 -9.75
N GLU A 53 -6.61 4.66 -9.87
CA GLU A 53 -5.87 4.41 -11.11
C GLU A 53 -5.70 2.89 -11.30
N GLU A 54 -5.99 2.41 -12.51
CA GLU A 54 -6.01 0.98 -12.81
C GLU A 54 -4.78 0.51 -13.58
N THR A 55 -4.25 -0.64 -13.21
CA THR A 55 -3.17 -1.28 -13.96
C THR A 55 -3.71 -1.88 -15.25
N GLU A 56 -3.03 -1.65 -16.37
CA GLU A 56 -3.43 -2.20 -17.68
C GLU A 56 -2.55 -3.38 -18.10
N ARG A 57 -1.36 -3.49 -17.48
CA ARG A 57 -0.33 -4.48 -17.80
C ARG A 57 0.63 -4.68 -16.62
N ALA A 58 1.43 -5.73 -16.71
CA ALA A 58 2.57 -5.92 -15.81
C ALA A 58 3.52 -4.70 -15.84
N GLY A 59 4.04 -4.32 -14.69
CA GLY A 59 4.86 -3.13 -14.49
C GLY A 59 4.10 -1.79 -14.47
N HIS A 60 2.79 -1.77 -14.77
CA HIS A 60 2.05 -0.51 -14.77
C HIS A 60 1.90 0.06 -13.36
N ALA A 61 1.83 -0.78 -12.31
CA ALA A 61 1.70 -0.27 -10.95
C ALA A 61 2.94 0.52 -10.50
N THR A 62 4.13 0.17 -11.01
CA THR A 62 5.37 0.93 -10.80
C THR A 62 5.28 2.33 -11.43
N GLU A 63 4.74 2.44 -12.63
CA GLU A 63 4.55 3.72 -13.32
C GLU A 63 3.53 4.60 -12.58
N LEU A 64 2.40 4.01 -12.15
CA LEU A 64 1.37 4.69 -11.38
C LEU A 64 1.89 5.16 -10.01
N ALA A 65 2.69 4.35 -9.31
CA ALA A 65 3.28 4.72 -8.03
C ALA A 65 4.24 5.92 -8.17
N ARG A 66 5.04 5.97 -9.24
CA ARG A 66 5.90 7.12 -9.54
C ARG A 66 5.08 8.38 -9.85
N ALA A 67 4.01 8.24 -10.61
CA ALA A 67 3.10 9.34 -10.91
C ALA A 67 2.43 9.87 -9.63
N ALA A 68 1.93 8.97 -8.78
CA ALA A 68 1.35 9.32 -7.48
C ALA A 68 2.35 10.07 -6.59
N ALA A 69 3.59 9.57 -6.49
CA ALA A 69 4.63 10.22 -5.70
C ALA A 69 5.01 11.62 -6.23
N ALA A 70 5.02 11.80 -7.56
CA ALA A 70 5.25 13.09 -8.20
C ALA A 70 4.08 14.08 -7.98
N ASP A 71 2.84 13.57 -7.90
CA ASP A 71 1.64 14.35 -7.60
C ASP A 71 1.49 14.65 -6.09
N GLY A 72 2.45 14.21 -5.26
CA GLY A 72 2.45 14.47 -3.82
C GLY A 72 1.60 13.50 -3.00
N ALA A 73 1.35 12.29 -3.48
CA ALA A 73 0.63 11.27 -2.73
C ALA A 73 1.33 10.97 -1.39
N THR A 74 0.59 11.16 -0.30
CA THR A 74 1.03 10.83 1.07
C THR A 74 0.52 9.46 1.52
N LEU A 75 -0.45 8.90 0.80
CA LEU A 75 -1.00 7.57 0.97
C LEU A 75 -1.23 6.91 -0.39
N ILE A 76 -0.75 5.67 -0.54
CA ILE A 76 -1.11 4.80 -1.65
C ILE A 76 -1.74 3.51 -1.09
N ALA A 77 -3.01 3.27 -1.41
CA ALA A 77 -3.65 1.99 -1.25
C ALA A 77 -3.37 1.12 -2.49
N VAL A 78 -3.05 -0.16 -2.28
CA VAL A 78 -2.70 -1.09 -3.37
C VAL A 78 -3.66 -2.25 -3.39
N ALA A 79 -4.64 -2.22 -4.30
CA ALA A 79 -5.59 -3.31 -4.51
C ALA A 79 -5.05 -4.28 -5.56
N GLY A 80 -4.31 -5.29 -5.08
CA GLY A 80 -3.79 -6.37 -5.90
C GLY A 80 -3.26 -7.51 -5.05
N GLY A 81 -2.49 -8.41 -5.66
CA GLY A 81 -1.67 -9.39 -4.95
C GLY A 81 -0.28 -8.86 -4.61
N ASP A 82 0.56 -9.74 -4.06
CA ASP A 82 1.92 -9.40 -3.61
C ASP A 82 2.80 -8.85 -4.75
N GLY A 83 2.59 -9.29 -5.99
CA GLY A 83 3.27 -8.75 -7.17
C GLY A 83 2.91 -7.29 -7.45
N THR A 84 1.64 -6.91 -7.35
CA THR A 84 1.21 -5.51 -7.49
C THR A 84 1.79 -4.65 -6.36
N VAL A 85 1.78 -5.17 -5.13
CA VAL A 85 2.40 -4.49 -3.97
C VAL A 85 3.89 -4.27 -4.21
N HIS A 86 4.60 -5.28 -4.71
CA HIS A 86 6.01 -5.16 -5.06
C HIS A 86 6.26 -4.10 -6.13
N GLU A 87 5.46 -4.09 -7.22
CA GLU A 87 5.59 -3.07 -8.28
C GLU A 87 5.41 -1.64 -7.73
N VAL A 88 4.47 -1.42 -6.80
CA VAL A 88 4.28 -0.11 -6.16
C VAL A 88 5.47 0.25 -5.27
N ILE A 89 6.00 -0.70 -4.48
CA ILE A 89 7.20 -0.47 -3.65
C ILE A 89 8.39 -0.07 -4.52
N ASP A 90 8.64 -0.79 -5.61
CA ASP A 90 9.69 -0.46 -6.59
C ASP A 90 9.47 0.92 -7.23
N GLY A 91 8.22 1.29 -7.51
CA GLY A 91 7.90 2.63 -8.02
C GLY A 91 8.19 3.74 -7.00
N LEU A 92 7.90 3.51 -5.72
CA LEU A 92 8.20 4.45 -4.64
C LEU A 92 9.70 4.58 -4.39
N ASP A 93 10.46 3.49 -4.45
CA ASP A 93 11.93 3.48 -4.34
C ASP A 93 12.56 4.34 -5.45
N ARG A 94 12.17 4.09 -6.71
CA ARG A 94 12.64 4.85 -7.88
C ARG A 94 12.25 6.32 -7.87
N ALA A 95 11.26 6.69 -7.07
CA ALA A 95 10.83 8.07 -6.87
C ALA A 95 11.40 8.71 -5.59
N ASP A 96 12.30 8.01 -4.87
CA ASP A 96 12.86 8.41 -3.58
C ASP A 96 11.76 8.83 -2.59
N ALA A 97 10.67 8.05 -2.53
CA ALA A 97 9.39 8.47 -1.94
C ALA A 97 9.00 7.79 -0.62
N PHE A 98 9.81 6.84 -0.12
CA PHE A 98 9.46 6.06 1.08
C PHE A 98 9.20 6.91 2.32
N ASP A 99 9.95 8.00 2.51
CA ASP A 99 9.81 8.83 3.71
C ASP A 99 8.55 9.71 3.74
N ARG A 100 7.91 9.93 2.58
CA ARG A 100 6.73 10.81 2.45
C ARG A 100 5.44 10.09 2.09
N THR A 101 5.53 8.82 1.67
CA THR A 101 4.37 8.07 1.19
C THR A 101 4.15 6.82 2.04
N THR A 102 2.97 6.73 2.65
CA THR A 102 2.51 5.51 3.35
C THR A 102 1.85 4.56 2.37
N LEU A 103 2.13 3.26 2.47
CA LEU A 103 1.49 2.21 1.67
C LEU A 103 0.52 1.39 2.52
N VAL A 104 -0.66 1.07 1.97
CA VAL A 104 -1.61 0.13 2.58
C VAL A 104 -2.02 -0.93 1.54
N PRO A 105 -1.76 -2.23 1.76
CA PRO A 105 -2.24 -3.26 0.85
C PRO A 105 -3.73 -3.55 1.07
N VAL A 106 -4.48 -3.69 -0.03
CA VAL A 106 -5.88 -4.10 -0.05
C VAL A 106 -5.93 -5.54 -0.63
N PRO A 107 -6.30 -6.56 0.17
CA PRO A 107 -6.06 -7.97 -0.15
C PRO A 107 -7.05 -8.51 -1.17
N VAL A 108 -6.75 -8.32 -2.46
CA VAL A 108 -7.57 -8.81 -3.59
C VAL A 108 -6.80 -9.75 -4.52
N GLY A 109 -5.60 -10.16 -4.12
CA GLY A 109 -4.83 -11.21 -4.77
C GLY A 109 -5.11 -12.61 -4.22
N THR A 110 -4.39 -13.60 -4.74
CA THR A 110 -4.56 -15.01 -4.35
C THR A 110 -3.92 -15.32 -2.99
N ALA A 111 -2.73 -14.80 -2.71
CA ALA A 111 -1.97 -15.13 -1.50
C ALA A 111 -2.02 -14.03 -0.43
N ASN A 112 -1.93 -12.75 -0.85
CA ASN A 112 -2.02 -11.57 0.02
C ASN A 112 -1.10 -11.67 1.24
N ILE A 113 0.14 -12.16 1.05
CA ILE A 113 1.08 -12.42 2.14
C ILE A 113 1.40 -11.12 2.87
N VAL A 114 1.67 -10.03 2.13
CA VAL A 114 1.98 -8.72 2.74
C VAL A 114 0.82 -8.22 3.58
N ALA A 115 -0.41 -8.21 3.03
CA ALA A 115 -1.59 -7.76 3.76
C ALA A 115 -1.87 -8.62 5.01
N THR A 116 -1.79 -9.94 4.86
CA THR A 116 -1.99 -10.91 5.94
C THR A 116 -1.00 -10.70 7.08
N ASN A 117 0.29 -10.50 6.76
CA ASN A 117 1.34 -10.23 7.76
C ASN A 117 1.16 -8.88 8.46
N LEU A 118 0.46 -7.94 7.84
CA LEU A 118 0.05 -6.67 8.45
C LEU A 118 -1.29 -6.76 9.20
N GLY A 119 -1.92 -7.94 9.24
CA GLY A 119 -3.19 -8.16 9.91
C GLY A 119 -4.40 -7.63 9.14
N ILE A 120 -4.26 -7.36 7.84
CA ILE A 120 -5.34 -6.89 6.96
C ILE A 120 -5.88 -8.08 6.17
N GLY A 121 -7.07 -8.55 6.53
CA GLY A 121 -7.70 -9.75 5.99
C GLY A 121 -8.82 -9.50 4.99
N SER A 122 -9.32 -8.27 4.85
CA SER A 122 -10.37 -7.95 3.89
C SER A 122 -10.21 -6.56 3.27
N VAL A 123 -10.96 -6.32 2.19
CA VAL A 123 -11.05 -5.01 1.53
C VAL A 123 -11.57 -3.96 2.53
N GLU A 124 -12.67 -4.25 3.21
CA GLU A 124 -13.28 -3.35 4.20
C GLU A 124 -12.30 -2.98 5.31
N GLN A 125 -11.58 -3.98 5.84
CA GLN A 125 -10.61 -3.76 6.89
C GLN A 125 -9.45 -2.88 6.41
N ALA A 126 -9.01 -3.03 5.15
CA ALA A 126 -7.95 -2.18 4.59
C ALA A 126 -8.37 -0.69 4.59
N PHE A 127 -9.60 -0.40 4.16
CA PHE A 127 -10.14 0.96 4.20
C PHE A 127 -10.47 1.47 5.61
N GLU A 128 -10.73 0.59 6.58
CA GLU A 128 -10.85 0.97 7.99
C GLU A 128 -9.49 1.35 8.60
N VAL A 129 -8.46 0.56 8.31
CA VAL A 129 -7.07 0.80 8.76
C VAL A 129 -6.50 2.09 8.16
N VAL A 130 -6.88 2.46 6.94
CA VAL A 130 -6.51 3.77 6.36
C VAL A 130 -6.96 4.94 7.22
N GLU A 131 -8.11 4.85 7.90
CA GLU A 131 -8.63 5.97 8.70
C GLU A 131 -8.16 5.91 10.16
N THR A 132 -8.07 4.71 10.73
CA THR A 132 -7.91 4.51 12.18
C THR A 132 -6.59 3.85 12.57
N GLY A 133 -5.87 3.31 11.59
CA GLY A 133 -4.69 2.49 11.80
C GLY A 133 -3.44 3.28 12.20
N ALA A 134 -2.53 2.57 12.86
CA ALA A 134 -1.20 3.09 13.19
C ALA A 134 -0.23 2.94 12.01
N ARG A 135 0.72 3.86 11.93
CA ARG A 135 1.81 3.83 10.96
C ARG A 135 3.04 3.19 11.59
N ARG A 136 3.76 2.41 10.78
CA ARG A 136 5.04 1.82 11.16
C ARG A 136 6.00 1.84 9.99
N ARG A 137 7.31 1.91 10.27
CA ARG A 137 8.34 1.64 9.25
C ARG A 137 8.49 0.14 9.07
N ILE A 138 8.83 -0.26 7.86
CA ILE A 138 9.08 -1.65 7.48
C ILE A 138 10.29 -1.62 6.55
N ASP A 139 11.26 -2.47 6.81
CA ASP A 139 12.42 -2.63 5.94
C ASP A 139 12.01 -3.21 4.59
N VAL A 140 12.61 -2.70 3.52
CA VAL A 140 12.49 -3.27 2.17
C VAL A 140 13.75 -4.07 1.89
N GLY A 141 13.57 -5.34 1.55
CA GLY A 141 14.65 -6.20 1.07
C GLY A 141 14.92 -5.95 -0.42
N VAL A 142 16.19 -5.80 -0.78
CA VAL A 142 16.65 -5.67 -2.17
C VAL A 142 17.50 -6.89 -2.54
N ALA A 143 17.21 -7.49 -3.69
CA ALA A 143 17.98 -8.61 -4.25
C ALA A 143 18.39 -8.27 -5.69
N ASP A 144 19.56 -8.75 -6.11
CA ASP A 144 20.12 -8.58 -7.46
C ASP A 144 20.40 -7.11 -7.89
N GLY A 145 21.00 -6.32 -6.99
CA GLY A 145 21.47 -4.95 -7.26
C GLY A 145 22.58 -4.85 -8.30
#